data_AF-A0A6I5NRY5-F1
#
_entry.id   AF-A0A6I5NRY5-F1
#
_cell.length_a   1.000
_cell.length_b   1.000
_cell.length_c   1.000
_cell.angle_alpha   90.00
_cell.angle_beta   90.00
_cell.angle_gamma   90.00
#
_symmetry.space_group_name_H-M   'P 1'
#
loop_
_entity.id
_entity.type
_entity.pdbx_description
1 polymer ?
#
loop_
_entity_poly.entity_id
_entity_poly.type
_entity_poly.pdbx_seq_one_letter_code
_entity_poly.pdbx_strand_id
1 'polypeptide(L)'
;EAYRERIEAARHEELENRVGHEVARLDEILNRNDFPRAARHAARIKRLFPTIDSVQQIDQLVRDAKDQHKHELERQFLDAAKNDDVAGAMALLKELDRYLTTKEAKQFEEVARGVIGKQRDNLGVQFKLACHDHEWLAAVRVGEQIVREFPNTRMADEVRGMLDLLRERAAGQQAAATSA
;
A
#
# COMPACT_ATOMS: atom_id res chain seq x y z
N GLU A 1 7.53 25.17 53.01
CA GLU A 1 6.55 24.65 52.04
C GLU A 1 6.93 24.92 50.58
N ALA A 2 7.39 26.12 50.22
CA ALA A 2 7.79 26.49 48.85
C ALA A 2 8.75 25.54 48.09
N TYR A 3 9.66 24.83 48.78
CA TYR A 3 10.55 23.87 48.12
C TYR A 3 9.84 22.58 47.68
N ARG A 4 8.80 22.13 48.38
CA ARG A 4 8.01 20.96 47.97
C ARG A 4 7.18 21.26 46.74
N GLU A 5 6.53 22.43 46.70
CA GLU A 5 5.76 22.88 45.53
C GLU A 5 6.63 23.02 44.28
N ARG A 6 7.85 23.55 44.39
CA ARG A 6 8.78 23.66 43.25
C ARG A 6 9.26 22.30 42.75
N ILE A 7 9.48 21.32 43.64
CA ILE A 7 9.90 19.97 43.26
C ILE A 7 8.75 19.23 42.55
N GLU A 8 7.53 19.34 43.08
CA GLU A 8 6.36 18.72 42.45
C GLU A 8 6.03 19.36 41.10
N ALA A 9 6.13 20.69 40.98
CA ALA A 9 5.98 21.38 39.70
C ALA A 9 7.00 20.93 38.65
N ALA A 10 8.28 20.83 39.03
CA ALA A 10 9.34 20.38 38.12
C ALA A 10 9.15 18.92 37.68
N ARG A 11 8.70 18.04 38.59
CA ARG A 11 8.37 16.64 38.26
C ARG A 11 7.18 16.53 37.31
N HIS A 12 6.17 17.38 37.51
CA HIS A 12 5.00 17.42 36.64
C HIS A 12 5.38 17.87 35.23
N GLU A 13 6.17 18.94 35.12
CA GLU A 13 6.67 19.45 33.84
C GLU A 13 7.54 18.42 33.11
N GLU A 14 8.43 17.71 33.80
CA GLU A 14 9.23 16.64 33.20
C GLU A 14 8.35 15.49 32.69
N LEU A 15 7.32 15.11 33.45
CA LEU A 15 6.37 14.07 33.07
C LEU A 15 5.58 14.48 31.81
N GLU A 16 5.04 15.70 31.79
CA GLU A 16 4.30 16.24 30.65
C GLU A 16 5.18 16.29 29.39
N ASN A 17 6.42 16.77 29.50
CA ASN A 17 7.36 16.81 28.38
C ASN A 17 7.67 15.42 27.82
N ARG A 18 7.88 14.43 28.69
CA ARG A 18 8.14 13.05 28.27
C ARG A 18 6.94 12.43 27.55
N VAL A 19 5.73 12.71 28.03
CA VAL A 19 4.49 12.24 27.41
C VAL A 19 4.29 12.91 26.06
N GLY A 20 4.47 14.23 25.99
CA GLY A 20 4.40 14.99 24.75
C GLY A 20 5.35 14.46 23.67
N HIS A 21 6.60 14.15 24.03
CA HIS A 21 7.57 13.56 23.10
C HIS A 21 7.14 12.17 22.59
N GLU A 22 6.60 11.32 23.45
CA GLU A 22 6.14 9.99 23.05
C GLU A 22 4.86 10.05 22.19
N VAL A 23 3.96 11.01 22.45
CA VAL A 23 2.78 11.28 21.61
C VAL A 23 3.19 11.83 20.25
N ALA A 24 4.10 12.80 20.18
CA ALA A 24 4.59 13.34 18.91
C ALA A 24 5.22 12.25 18.02
N ARG A 25 5.96 11.32 18.64
CA ARG A 25 6.50 10.14 17.92
C ARG A 25 5.41 9.21 17.40
N LEU A 26 4.30 9.05 18.14
CA LEU A 26 3.16 8.28 17.65
C LEU A 26 2.54 8.96 16.42
N ASP A 27 2.37 10.28 16.45
CA ASP A 27 1.82 11.04 15.32
C ASP A 27 2.68 10.90 14.07
N GLU A 28 4.02 10.93 14.19
CA GLU A 28 4.93 10.66 13.08
C GLU A 28 4.74 9.26 12.47
N ILE A 29 4.43 8.25 13.29
CA ILE A 29 4.19 6.88 12.83
C ILE A 29 2.83 6.81 12.13
N LEU A 30 1.80 7.47 12.68
CA LEU A 30 0.47 7.55 12.09
C LEU A 30 0.49 8.24 10.73
N ASN A 31 1.24 9.34 10.59
CA ASN A 31 1.41 10.05 9.32
C ASN A 31 2.10 9.21 8.22
N ARG A 32 2.78 8.12 8.60
CA ARG A 32 3.38 7.15 7.66
C ARG A 32 2.46 5.95 7.38
N ASN A 33 1.24 5.94 7.91
CA ASN A 33 0.26 4.85 7.81
C ASN A 33 0.78 3.49 8.32
N ASP A 34 1.81 3.49 9.19
CA ASP A 34 2.34 2.27 9.83
C ASP A 34 1.54 1.94 11.10
N PHE A 35 0.26 1.61 10.90
CA PHE A 35 -0.67 1.32 12.00
C PHE A 35 -0.23 0.14 12.90
N PRO A 36 0.37 -0.95 12.41
CA PRO A 36 0.89 -2.00 13.27
C PRO A 36 2.01 -1.52 14.21
N ARG A 37 2.87 -0.60 13.75
CA ARG A 37 3.86 0.03 14.61
C ARG A 37 3.22 1.06 15.54
N ALA A 38 2.25 1.84 15.06
CA ALA A 38 1.52 2.81 15.88
C ALA A 38 0.82 2.12 17.07
N ALA A 39 0.13 1.00 16.84
CA ALA A 39 -0.54 0.22 17.87
C ALA A 39 0.45 -0.33 18.94
N ARG A 40 1.63 -0.81 18.51
CA ARG A 40 2.68 -1.23 19.45
C ARG A 40 3.23 -0.06 20.27
N HIS A 41 3.39 1.10 19.64
CA HIS A 41 3.84 2.31 20.31
C HIS A 41 2.81 2.81 21.32
N ALA A 42 1.53 2.87 20.93
CA ALA A 42 0.38 3.17 21.78
C ALA A 42 0.34 2.30 23.04
N ALA A 43 0.45 0.97 22.88
CA ALA A 43 0.49 0.04 24.01
C ALA A 43 1.68 0.29 24.95
N ARG A 44 2.84 0.72 24.41
CA ARG A 44 4.01 1.11 25.21
C ARG A 44 3.74 2.39 25.99
N ILE A 45 3.17 3.42 25.38
CA ILE A 45 2.84 4.69 26.05
C ILE A 45 1.86 4.42 27.21
N LYS A 46 0.81 3.63 26.97
CA LYS A 46 -0.16 3.24 28.01
C LYS A 46 0.47 2.55 29.23
N ARG A 47 1.50 1.72 29.01
CA ARG A 47 2.23 1.05 30.10
C ARG A 47 3.15 2.01 30.86
N LEU A 48 3.76 2.96 30.17
CA LEU A 48 4.69 3.93 30.78
C LEU A 48 3.96 5.04 31.54
N PHE A 49 2.75 5.39 31.10
CA PHE A 49 1.98 6.53 31.61
C PHE A 49 0.51 6.18 31.86
N PRO A 50 0.21 5.20 32.73
CA PRO A 50 -1.15 4.67 32.91
C PRO A 50 -2.12 5.65 33.58
N THR A 51 -1.64 6.67 34.28
CA THR A 51 -2.49 7.62 35.04
C THR A 51 -2.81 8.89 34.29
N ILE A 52 -2.37 9.02 33.03
CA ILE A 52 -2.54 10.23 32.24
C ILE A 52 -3.74 10.08 31.32
N ASP A 53 -4.68 11.02 31.40
CA ASP A 53 -5.95 10.97 30.66
C ASP A 53 -5.76 10.96 29.14
N SER A 54 -4.84 11.77 28.62
CA SER A 54 -4.54 11.80 27.17
C SER A 54 -4.04 10.45 26.66
N VAL A 55 -3.35 9.69 27.50
CA VAL A 55 -2.81 8.37 27.16
C VAL A 55 -3.90 7.30 27.11
N GLN A 56 -4.99 7.47 27.85
CA GLN A 56 -6.12 6.54 27.82
C GLN A 56 -6.80 6.46 26.44
N GLN A 57 -6.82 7.59 25.72
CA GLN A 57 -7.48 7.73 24.41
C GLN A 57 -6.58 7.32 23.23
N ILE A 58 -5.30 7.01 23.45
CA ILE A 58 -4.34 6.76 22.36
C ILE A 58 -4.76 5.57 21.46
N ASP A 59 -5.32 4.50 22.01
CA ASP A 59 -5.79 3.37 21.19
C ASP A 59 -6.98 3.77 20.29
N GLN A 60 -7.80 4.72 20.75
CA GLN A 60 -8.88 5.27 19.95
C GLN A 60 -8.31 6.11 18.80
N LEU A 61 -7.33 6.97 19.06
CA LEU A 61 -6.65 7.76 18.03
C LEU A 61 -6.05 6.90 16.93
N VAL A 62 -5.38 5.79 17.28
CA VAL A 62 -4.81 4.87 16.27
C VAL A 62 -5.90 4.21 15.43
N ARG A 63 -7.04 3.85 16.04
CA ARG A 63 -8.18 3.27 15.33
C ARG A 63 -8.83 4.28 14.39
N ASP A 64 -9.10 5.49 14.88
CA ASP A 64 -9.71 6.57 14.09
C ASP A 64 -8.82 6.96 12.91
N ALA A 65 -7.50 7.07 13.13
CA ALA A 65 -6.55 7.35 12.05
C ALA A 65 -6.53 6.24 10.99
N LYS A 66 -6.60 4.97 11.42
CA LYS A 66 -6.68 3.83 10.50
C LYS A 66 -7.98 3.84 9.70
N ASP A 67 -9.12 4.08 10.35
CA ASP A 67 -10.42 4.11 9.69
C ASP A 67 -10.52 5.30 8.72
N GLN A 68 -9.96 6.46 9.09
CA GLN A 68 -9.86 7.62 8.20
C GLN A 68 -9.00 7.32 6.96
N HIS A 69 -7.84 6.70 7.13
CA HIS A 69 -6.99 6.29 5.99
C HIS A 69 -7.70 5.28 5.09
N LYS A 70 -8.41 4.31 5.68
CA LYS A 70 -9.21 3.33 4.93
C LYS A 70 -10.28 4.03 4.09
N HIS A 71 -11.06 4.93 4.68
CA HIS A 71 -12.08 5.68 3.95
C HIS A 71 -11.51 6.58 2.84
N GLU A 72 -10.32 7.16 3.07
CA GLU A 72 -9.61 7.91 2.05
C GLU A 72 -9.22 7.03 0.86
N LEU A 73 -8.65 5.84 1.13
CA LEU A 73 -8.33 4.85 0.09
C LEU A 73 -9.57 4.37 -0.68
N GLU A 74 -10.68 4.12 0.02
CA GLU A 74 -11.96 3.74 -0.59
C GLU A 74 -12.43 4.82 -1.58
N ARG A 75 -12.41 6.09 -1.15
CA ARG A 75 -12.79 7.23 -1.99
C ARG A 75 -11.88 7.34 -3.21
N GLN A 76 -10.57 7.35 -3.01
CA GLN A 76 -9.59 7.45 -4.09
C GLN A 76 -9.73 6.30 -5.09
N PHE A 77 -9.97 5.08 -4.62
CA PHE A 77 -10.18 3.92 -5.47
C PHE A 77 -11.40 4.09 -6.38
N LEU A 78 -12.54 4.52 -5.81
CA LEU A 78 -13.76 4.76 -6.57
C LEU A 78 -13.59 5.89 -7.59
N ASP A 79 -12.91 6.98 -7.21
CA ASP A 79 -12.63 8.10 -8.10
C ASP A 79 -11.69 7.68 -9.25
N ALA A 80 -10.62 6.94 -8.97
CA ALA A 80 -9.71 6.42 -9.99
C ALA A 80 -10.44 5.46 -10.95
N ALA A 81 -11.27 4.55 -10.42
CA ALA A 81 -12.07 3.63 -11.21
C ALA A 81 -13.08 4.35 -12.12
N LYS A 82 -13.70 5.43 -11.62
CA LYS A 82 -14.65 6.26 -12.38
C LYS A 82 -13.97 7.05 -13.50
N ASN A 83 -12.73 7.49 -13.29
CA ASN A 83 -11.96 8.28 -14.25
C ASN A 83 -11.17 7.42 -15.25
N ASP A 84 -11.41 6.11 -15.30
CA ASP A 84 -10.66 5.14 -16.12
C ASP A 84 -9.13 5.14 -15.85
N ASP A 85 -8.70 5.62 -14.68
CA ASP A 85 -7.33 5.43 -14.20
C ASP A 85 -7.16 4.02 -13.64
N VAL A 86 -7.08 3.06 -14.56
CA VAL A 86 -7.00 1.63 -14.23
C VAL A 86 -5.73 1.30 -13.44
N ALA A 87 -4.60 1.94 -13.76
CA ALA A 87 -3.34 1.69 -13.07
C ALA A 87 -3.37 2.21 -11.63
N GLY A 88 -3.86 3.44 -11.42
CA GLY A 88 -4.06 4.02 -10.10
C GLY A 88 -5.08 3.22 -9.27
N ALA A 89 -6.22 2.87 -9.86
CA ALA A 89 -7.24 2.05 -9.21
C ALA A 89 -6.70 0.67 -8.78
N MET A 90 -5.86 0.02 -9.61
CA MET A 90 -5.22 -1.26 -9.25
C MET A 90 -4.22 -1.12 -8.09
N ALA A 91 -3.47 -0.03 -8.04
CA ALA A 91 -2.54 0.23 -6.93
C ALA A 91 -3.30 0.45 -5.61
N LEU A 92 -4.34 1.28 -5.66
CA LEU A 92 -5.21 1.56 -4.51
C LEU A 92 -5.94 0.30 -4.03
N LEU A 93 -6.45 -0.53 -4.94
CA LEU A 93 -7.10 -1.78 -4.59
C LEU A 93 -6.17 -2.75 -3.84
N LYS A 94 -4.90 -2.85 -4.26
CA LYS A 94 -3.87 -3.67 -3.59
C LYS A 94 -3.53 -3.14 -2.20
N GLU A 95 -3.58 -1.83 -1.99
CA GLU A 95 -3.38 -1.23 -0.67
C GLU A 95 -4.61 -1.46 0.23
N LEU A 96 -5.80 -1.22 -0.30
CA LEU A 96 -7.08 -1.33 0.39
C LEU A 96 -7.35 -2.77 0.89
N ASP A 97 -6.95 -3.80 0.13
CA ASP A 97 -7.06 -5.22 0.52
C ASP A 97 -6.42 -5.52 1.89
N ARG A 98 -5.40 -4.76 2.30
CA ARG A 98 -4.74 -4.92 3.60
C ARG A 98 -5.61 -4.47 4.78
N TYR A 99 -6.63 -3.67 4.51
CA TYR A 99 -7.47 -3.02 5.52
C TYR A 99 -8.91 -3.54 5.54
N LEU A 100 -9.40 -4.06 4.42
CA LEU A 100 -10.78 -4.54 4.30
C LEU A 100 -10.96 -5.92 4.93
N THR A 101 -12.10 -6.08 5.61
CA THR A 101 -12.64 -7.39 5.91
C THR A 101 -13.34 -7.98 4.68
N THR A 102 -13.57 -9.29 4.67
CA THR A 102 -14.32 -9.97 3.60
C THR A 102 -15.70 -9.35 3.35
N LYS A 103 -16.36 -8.86 4.40
CA LYS A 103 -17.68 -8.23 4.30
C LYS A 103 -17.61 -6.86 3.63
N GLU A 104 -16.61 -6.05 3.96
CA GLU A 104 -16.41 -4.73 3.35
C GLU A 104 -15.93 -4.88 1.89
N ALA A 105 -15.01 -5.80 1.61
CA ALA A 105 -14.53 -6.10 0.27
C ALA A 105 -15.66 -6.46 -0.72
N LYS A 106 -16.70 -7.14 -0.25
CA LYS A 106 -17.87 -7.50 -1.06
C LYS A 106 -18.57 -6.28 -1.67
N GLN A 107 -18.54 -5.13 -1.02
CA GLN A 107 -19.18 -3.90 -1.53
C GLN A 107 -18.46 -3.36 -2.76
N PHE A 108 -17.16 -3.65 -2.89
CA PHE A 108 -16.33 -3.18 -4.00
C PHE A 108 -16.13 -4.24 -5.09
N GLU A 109 -16.69 -5.45 -4.92
CA GLU A 109 -16.40 -6.62 -5.75
C GLU A 109 -16.65 -6.36 -7.25
N GLU A 110 -17.78 -5.75 -7.60
CA GLU A 110 -18.11 -5.47 -9.01
C GLU A 110 -17.18 -4.42 -9.63
N VAL A 111 -16.88 -3.34 -8.90
CA VAL A 111 -15.98 -2.28 -9.36
C VAL A 111 -14.56 -2.83 -9.50
N ALA A 112 -14.10 -3.57 -8.50
CA ALA A 112 -12.79 -4.23 -8.49
C ALA A 112 -12.66 -5.22 -9.65
N ARG A 113 -13.67 -6.06 -9.89
CA ARG A 113 -13.69 -7.00 -11.04
C ARG A 113 -13.57 -6.25 -12.37
N GLY A 114 -14.27 -5.12 -12.52
CA GLY A 114 -14.17 -4.27 -13.69
C GLY A 114 -12.75 -3.70 -13.90
N VAL A 115 -12.14 -3.14 -12.85
CA VAL A 115 -10.77 -2.59 -12.89
C VAL A 115 -9.74 -3.69 -13.19
N ILE A 116 -9.82 -4.83 -12.51
CA ILE A 116 -8.95 -6.00 -12.72
C ILE A 116 -9.06 -6.50 -14.17
N GLY A 117 -10.28 -6.59 -14.69
CA GLY A 117 -10.55 -6.97 -16.09
C GLY A 117 -9.90 -6.01 -17.08
N LYS A 118 -10.14 -4.70 -16.92
CA LYS A 118 -9.53 -3.65 -17.75
C LYS A 118 -8.00 -3.69 -17.67
N GLN A 119 -7.41 -3.87 -16.48
CA GLN A 119 -5.96 -3.93 -16.32
C GLN A 119 -5.37 -5.11 -17.08
N ARG A 120 -5.99 -6.29 -16.95
CA ARG A 120 -5.58 -7.49 -17.69
C ARG A 120 -5.64 -7.24 -19.19
N ASP A 121 -6.72 -6.66 -19.69
CA ASP A 121 -6.91 -6.43 -21.11
C ASP A 121 -5.90 -5.38 -21.64
N ASN A 122 -5.63 -4.32 -20.87
CA ASN A 122 -4.60 -3.33 -21.16
C ASN A 122 -3.20 -3.97 -21.28
N LEU A 123 -2.81 -4.83 -20.33
CA LEU A 123 -1.54 -5.55 -20.41
C LEU A 123 -1.51 -6.50 -21.61
N GLY A 124 -2.62 -7.18 -21.91
CA GLY A 124 -2.74 -8.04 -23.09
C GLY A 124 -2.53 -7.27 -24.40
N VAL A 125 -3.08 -6.06 -24.51
CA VAL A 125 -2.83 -5.17 -25.66
C VAL A 125 -1.37 -4.74 -25.72
N GLN A 126 -0.78 -4.30 -24.60
CA GLN A 126 0.63 -3.90 -24.53
C GLN A 126 1.57 -5.04 -24.94
N PHE A 127 1.30 -6.26 -24.47
CA PHE A 127 2.09 -7.44 -24.84
C PHE A 127 2.03 -7.73 -26.34
N LYS A 128 0.83 -7.67 -26.93
CA LYS A 128 0.63 -7.88 -28.38
C LYS A 128 1.35 -6.82 -29.21
N LEU A 129 1.24 -5.55 -28.82
CA LEU A 129 1.94 -4.45 -29.49
C LEU A 129 3.46 -4.62 -29.41
N ALA A 130 4.01 -4.89 -28.22
CA ALA A 130 5.45 -5.12 -28.06
C ALA A 130 5.96 -6.32 -28.89
N CYS A 131 5.16 -7.38 -29.02
CA CYS A 131 5.49 -8.51 -29.89
C CYS A 131 5.44 -8.14 -31.38
N HIS A 132 4.45 -7.35 -31.79
CA HIS A 132 4.30 -6.87 -33.16
C HIS A 132 5.44 -5.94 -33.57
N ASP A 133 5.82 -5.03 -32.68
CA ASP A 133 6.84 -4.02 -32.91
C ASP A 133 8.28 -4.56 -32.70
N HIS A 134 8.41 -5.86 -32.44
CA HIS A 134 9.68 -6.55 -32.18
C HIS A 134 10.45 -5.97 -30.98
N GLU A 135 9.74 -5.33 -30.06
CA GLU A 135 10.28 -4.83 -28.80
C GLU A 135 10.37 -5.97 -27.77
N TRP A 136 11.29 -6.92 -28.00
CA TRP A 136 11.35 -8.17 -27.24
C TRP A 136 11.54 -7.95 -25.74
N LEU A 137 12.34 -6.98 -25.33
CA LEU A 137 12.53 -6.64 -23.91
C LEU A 137 11.26 -6.11 -23.24
N ALA A 138 10.47 -5.31 -23.96
CA ALA A 138 9.19 -4.83 -23.48
C ALA A 138 8.17 -5.98 -23.40
N ALA A 139 8.14 -6.83 -24.44
CA ALA A 139 7.27 -8.00 -24.48
C ALA A 139 7.55 -8.97 -23.33
N VAL A 140 8.82 -9.28 -23.03
CA VAL A 140 9.20 -10.12 -21.87
C VAL A 140 8.72 -9.47 -20.57
N ARG A 141 8.99 -8.17 -20.37
CA ARG A 141 8.60 -7.47 -19.14
C ARG A 141 7.10 -7.47 -18.90
N VAL A 142 6.32 -7.13 -19.91
CA VAL A 142 4.85 -7.12 -19.83
C VAL A 142 4.32 -8.56 -19.66
N GLY A 143 4.92 -9.53 -20.35
CA GLY A 143 4.54 -10.93 -20.22
C GLY A 143 4.77 -11.48 -18.80
N GLU A 144 5.92 -11.20 -18.20
CA GLU A 144 6.21 -11.56 -16.81
C GLU A 144 5.25 -10.88 -15.83
N GLN A 145 4.86 -9.62 -16.11
CA GLN A 145 3.86 -8.92 -15.32
C GLN A 145 2.49 -9.61 -15.41
N ILE A 146 2.03 -9.99 -16.60
CA ILE A 146 0.76 -10.72 -16.79
C ILE A 146 0.77 -12.02 -15.98
N VAL A 147 1.86 -12.79 -16.08
CA VAL A 147 1.99 -14.08 -15.40
C VAL A 147 1.99 -13.94 -13.88
N ARG A 148 2.61 -12.88 -13.36
CA ARG A 148 2.66 -12.60 -11.92
C ARG A 148 1.33 -12.08 -11.38
N GLU A 149 0.68 -11.16 -12.10
CA GLU A 149 -0.53 -10.49 -11.62
C GLU A 149 -1.81 -11.27 -11.92
N PHE A 150 -1.83 -12.11 -12.96
CA PHE A 150 -3.00 -12.87 -13.40
C PHE A 150 -2.70 -14.36 -13.60
N PRO A 151 -2.11 -15.06 -12.60
CA PRO A 151 -1.50 -16.37 -12.78
C PRO A 151 -2.46 -17.48 -13.23
N ASN A 152 -3.75 -17.35 -12.93
CA ASN A 152 -4.79 -18.35 -13.20
C ASN A 152 -5.65 -18.00 -14.42
N THR A 153 -5.16 -17.13 -15.30
CA THR A 153 -5.87 -16.75 -16.51
C THR A 153 -5.30 -17.50 -17.72
N ARG A 154 -6.16 -17.82 -18.69
CA ARG A 154 -5.75 -18.38 -19.97
C ARG A 154 -4.67 -17.53 -20.66
N MET A 155 -4.79 -16.20 -20.55
CA MET A 155 -3.79 -15.26 -21.07
C MET A 155 -2.41 -15.50 -20.45
N ALA A 156 -2.32 -15.72 -19.13
CA ALA A 156 -1.05 -16.03 -18.48
C ALA A 156 -0.47 -17.37 -18.95
N ASP A 157 -1.30 -18.38 -19.19
CA ASP A 157 -0.84 -19.67 -19.73
C ASP A 157 -0.27 -19.53 -21.15
N GLU A 158 -0.97 -18.80 -22.02
CA GLU A 158 -0.51 -18.50 -23.37
C GLU A 158 0.81 -17.71 -23.35
N VAL A 159 0.89 -16.67 -22.51
CA VAL A 159 2.10 -15.84 -22.37
C VAL A 159 3.28 -16.66 -21.82
N ARG A 160 3.07 -17.53 -20.82
CA ARG A 160 4.12 -18.43 -20.30
C ARG A 160 4.75 -19.26 -21.42
N GLY A 161 3.93 -19.82 -22.31
CA GLY A 161 4.42 -20.59 -23.45
C GLY A 161 5.26 -19.79 -24.45
N MET A 162 5.10 -18.46 -24.50
CA MET A 162 5.86 -17.57 -25.38
C MET A 162 7.10 -16.96 -24.73
N LEU A 163 7.17 -16.91 -23.41
CA LEU A 163 8.22 -16.16 -22.69
C LEU A 163 9.64 -16.66 -22.99
N ASP A 164 9.85 -17.97 -23.10
CA ASP A 164 11.18 -18.52 -23.36
C ASP A 164 11.72 -18.10 -24.72
N LEU A 165 10.88 -18.18 -25.77
CA LEU A 165 11.21 -17.68 -27.11
C LEU A 165 11.47 -16.17 -27.12
N LEU A 166 10.67 -15.38 -26.39
CA LEU A 166 10.87 -13.93 -26.32
C LEU A 166 12.15 -13.55 -25.60
N ARG A 167 12.55 -14.30 -24.57
CA ARG A 167 13.83 -14.12 -23.86
C ARG A 167 15.02 -14.41 -24.77
N GLU A 168 14.97 -15.48 -25.55
CA GLU A 168 16.01 -15.79 -26.54
C GLU A 168 16.16 -14.66 -27.57
N ARG A 169 15.03 -14.15 -28.10
CA ARG A 169 15.03 -13.02 -29.04
C ARG A 169 15.56 -11.73 -28.43
N ALA A 170 15.17 -11.44 -27.19
CA ALA A 170 15.64 -10.26 -26.46
C ALA A 170 17.16 -10.34 -26.21
N ALA A 171 17.69 -11.51 -25.83
CA ALA A 171 19.11 -11.73 -25.65
C ALA A 171 19.89 -11.54 -26.96
N GLY A 172 19.36 -12.05 -28.08
CA GLY A 172 19.93 -11.84 -29.41
C GLY A 172 19.98 -10.36 -29.82
N GLN A 173 18.92 -9.60 -29.56
CA GLN A 173 18.86 -8.17 -29.85
C GLN A 173 19.84 -7.35 -29.00
N GLN A 174 19.98 -7.69 -27.71
CA GLN A 174 20.96 -7.04 -26.82
C GLN A 174 22.41 -7.34 -27.23
N ALA A 175 22.70 -8.57 -27.63
CA ALA A 175 24.02 -8.95 -28.11
C ALA A 175 24.40 -8.22 -29.41
N ALA A 176 23.44 -8.05 -30.33
CA ALA A 176 23.64 -7.27 -31.55
C ALA A 176 23.84 -5.77 -31.28
N ALA A 177 23.11 -5.20 -30.31
CA ALA A 177 23.25 -3.79 -29.94
C ALA A 177 24.57 -3.46 -29.22
N THR A 178 25.20 -4.45 -28.56
CA THR A 178 26.48 -4.27 -27.83
C THR A 178 27.70 -4.47 -28.75
N SER A 179 27.50 -5.09 -29.92
CA SER A 179 28.56 -5.38 -30.91
C SER A 179 28.60 -4.40 -32.08
N ALA A 180 27.67 -3.44 -32.13
CA ALA A 180 27.63 -2.32 -33.07
C ALA A 180 28.18 -1.04 -32.43
#